data_AF-A0A1H9GJ44-F1
#
_entry.id   AF-A0A1H9GJ44-F1
#
_cell.length_a   1.000
_cell.length_b   1.000
_cell.length_c   1.000
_cell.angle_alpha   90.00
_cell.angle_beta   90.00
_cell.angle_gamma   90.00
#
_symmetry.space_group_name_H-M   'P 1'
#
loop_
_entity.id
_entity.type
_entity.pdbx_description
1 polymer ?
#
loop_
_entity_poly.entity_id
_entity_poly.type
_entity_poly.pdbx_seq_one_letter_code
_entity_poly.pdbx_strand_id
1 'polypeptide(L)'
;MMNLIMRMCFIYSVFVLCGCVAGPYGGGVAFVNPFPAMTNTQPAPEKKKQQPEVFGPPQVIYRIDKDRYFTLEEYTRCENGKTFYNNKAKGIHTQIAPSSGYLFKGRLFWLSTRDDYLAFPMTRNNNKAACMGSDKGCLNIVSVTTDGGKTMRSVTYGSNTQDPNGNTKDYDMLVTDEGFYMIKFWYGHRSSTNGSVNKWTFNPATKDSNPAYPGVTGPVYQKELPMVDISKVKQINIQCDRKLEPK
;
A
#
# COMPACT_ATOMS: atom_id res chain seq x y z
N MET A 1 38.06 51.91 -3.88
CA MET A 1 39.53 51.75 -3.81
C MET A 1 39.86 50.30 -4.12
N MET A 2 40.60 50.10 -5.20
CA MET A 2 40.86 48.85 -5.90
C MET A 2 42.37 48.77 -6.06
N ASN A 3 43.01 47.68 -5.66
CA ASN A 3 44.44 47.39 -5.95
C ASN A 3 44.46 46.03 -6.65
N LEU A 4 44.71 45.96 -7.96
CA LEU A 4 45.99 46.08 -8.69
C LEU A 4 46.83 44.78 -8.65
N ILE A 5 46.58 43.94 -9.65
CA ILE A 5 47.54 43.23 -10.52
C ILE A 5 49.04 43.32 -10.12
N MET A 6 49.73 42.18 -9.91
CA MET A 6 50.87 41.71 -10.76
C MET A 6 51.60 40.45 -10.23
N ARG A 7 51.71 39.46 -11.13
CA ARG A 7 52.90 38.68 -11.56
C ARG A 7 53.77 37.82 -10.59
N MET A 8 53.81 36.54 -10.99
CA MET A 8 55.00 35.71 -11.32
C MET A 8 55.79 35.00 -10.22
N CYS A 9 55.85 33.66 -10.37
CA CYS A 9 57.01 32.74 -10.24
C CYS A 9 56.52 31.37 -9.69
N PHE A 10 56.25 30.39 -10.56
CA PHE A 10 57.14 29.29 -10.93
C PHE A 10 57.49 28.30 -9.79
N ILE A 11 56.84 27.12 -9.88
CA ILE A 11 57.31 25.75 -9.58
C ILE A 11 57.77 25.46 -8.13
N TYR A 12 57.03 24.60 -7.41
CA TYR A 12 57.45 23.21 -7.16
C TYR A 12 56.29 22.36 -6.63
N SER A 13 56.14 21.23 -7.30
CA SER A 13 55.26 20.09 -7.08
C SER A 13 55.34 19.48 -5.68
N VAL A 14 54.19 19.08 -5.10
CA VAL A 14 53.94 17.71 -4.61
C VAL A 14 52.44 17.43 -4.70
N PHE A 15 52.09 16.41 -5.49
CA PHE A 15 50.76 15.79 -5.57
C PHE A 15 50.51 14.92 -4.34
N VAL A 16 49.36 15.07 -3.68
CA VAL A 16 48.63 13.96 -3.05
C VAL A 16 47.14 14.16 -3.30
N LEU A 17 46.68 13.64 -4.44
CA LEU A 17 45.27 13.34 -4.68
C LEU A 17 45.05 11.88 -4.30
N CYS A 18 44.30 11.61 -3.24
CA CYS A 18 43.68 10.30 -3.03
C CYS A 18 42.17 10.46 -3.22
N GLY A 19 41.77 10.54 -4.48
CA GLY A 19 40.40 10.36 -4.91
C GLY A 19 40.34 9.08 -5.73
N CYS A 20 39.63 8.06 -5.25
CA CYS A 20 39.15 6.98 -6.10
C CYS A 20 37.64 7.17 -6.27
N VAL A 21 37.33 7.82 -7.38
CA VAL A 21 36.02 7.82 -8.03
C VAL A 21 35.73 6.39 -8.48
N ALA A 22 34.64 5.80 -7.99
CA ALA A 22 34.10 4.57 -8.54
C ALA A 22 33.37 4.91 -9.86
N GLY A 23 34.04 4.61 -10.98
CA GLY A 23 33.44 4.55 -12.32
C GLY A 23 33.25 3.10 -12.77
N PRO A 24 32.28 2.82 -13.66
CA PRO A 24 31.91 1.48 -14.08
C PRO A 24 32.89 0.92 -15.12
N TYR A 25 32.88 -0.40 -15.31
CA TYR A 25 33.72 -1.21 -16.22
C TYR A 25 35.06 -1.71 -15.66
N GLY A 26 34.98 -2.86 -14.98
CA GLY A 26 35.69 -4.10 -15.36
C GLY A 26 37.23 -4.13 -15.39
N GLY A 27 37.79 -4.92 -14.46
CA GLY A 27 38.94 -5.77 -14.77
C GLY A 27 40.17 -5.61 -13.88
N GLY A 28 40.52 -6.70 -13.17
CA GLY A 28 41.82 -6.92 -12.52
C GLY A 28 41.80 -6.71 -11.01
N VAL A 29 42.43 -7.52 -10.17
CA VAL A 29 43.28 -8.71 -10.33
C VAL A 29 43.21 -9.44 -8.98
N ALA A 30 43.11 -10.77 -8.98
CA ALA A 30 43.11 -11.56 -7.76
C ALA A 30 44.52 -11.56 -7.13
N PHE A 31 44.67 -10.92 -5.97
CA PHE A 31 45.81 -11.15 -5.10
C PHE A 31 45.50 -12.37 -4.23
N VAL A 32 46.21 -13.47 -4.52
CA VAL A 32 46.13 -14.72 -3.75
C VAL A 32 47.01 -14.55 -2.50
N ASN A 33 46.40 -14.49 -1.32
CA ASN A 33 47.12 -14.52 -0.05
C ASN A 33 47.60 -15.97 0.25
N PRO A 34 48.88 -16.21 0.58
CA PRO A 34 49.43 -17.55 0.76
C PRO A 34 49.43 -18.03 2.22
N PHE A 35 48.47 -17.61 3.05
CA PHE A 35 48.37 -18.07 4.45
C PHE A 35 47.09 -18.88 4.68
N PRO A 36 47.17 -20.11 5.22
CA PRO A 36 45.99 -20.91 5.51
C PRO A 36 45.28 -20.32 6.73
N ALA A 37 44.26 -19.50 6.50
CA ALA A 37 43.35 -19.08 7.56
C ALA A 37 42.48 -20.28 7.96
N MET A 38 42.63 -20.73 9.20
CA MET A 38 41.77 -21.71 9.86
C MET A 38 40.29 -21.35 9.64
N THR A 39 39.55 -22.21 8.94
CA THR A 39 38.11 -22.12 8.79
C THR A 39 37.41 -22.53 10.09
N ASN A 40 37.40 -21.65 11.08
CA ASN A 40 36.38 -21.69 12.13
C ASN A 40 35.06 -21.17 11.54
N THR A 41 34.41 -22.00 10.73
CA THR A 41 33.02 -21.80 10.34
C THR A 41 32.19 -22.14 11.57
N GLN A 42 31.85 -21.13 12.38
CA GLN A 42 30.76 -21.32 13.34
C GLN A 42 29.50 -21.72 12.54
N PRO A 43 28.79 -22.78 12.93
CA PRO A 43 27.53 -23.13 12.31
C PRO A 43 26.61 -21.90 12.38
N ALA A 44 26.02 -21.52 11.24
CA ALA A 44 24.95 -20.54 11.24
C ALA A 44 23.90 -20.97 12.29
N PRO A 45 23.38 -20.04 13.11
CA PRO A 45 22.39 -20.40 14.12
C PRO A 45 21.25 -21.14 13.44
N GLU A 46 21.00 -22.36 13.91
CA GLU A 46 19.93 -23.21 13.41
C GLU A 46 18.64 -22.37 13.42
N LYS A 47 18.08 -22.08 12.24
CA LYS A 47 16.76 -21.45 12.15
C LYS A 47 15.81 -22.37 12.89
N LYS A 48 15.40 -21.99 14.11
CA LYS A 48 14.32 -22.67 14.83
C LYS A 48 13.21 -22.91 13.82
N LYS A 49 12.84 -24.18 13.61
CA LYS A 49 11.71 -24.55 12.75
C LYS A 49 10.51 -23.74 13.25
N GLN A 50 10.13 -22.73 12.49
CA GLN A 50 8.98 -21.91 12.80
C GLN A 50 7.79 -22.86 12.79
N GLN A 51 7.09 -22.98 13.92
CA GLN A 51 5.89 -23.80 13.98
C GLN A 51 4.93 -23.34 12.89
N PRO A 52 4.20 -24.26 12.23
CA PRO A 52 3.22 -23.89 11.22
C PRO A 52 2.25 -22.86 11.79
N GLU A 53 2.02 -21.77 11.07
CA GLU A 53 1.01 -20.79 11.48
C GLU A 53 -0.36 -21.48 11.47
N VAL A 54 -1.03 -21.49 12.63
CA VAL A 54 -2.42 -21.93 12.74
C VAL A 54 -3.29 -20.74 12.36
N PHE A 55 -4.07 -20.85 11.29
CA PHE A 55 -4.96 -19.78 10.85
C PHE A 55 -6.35 -19.90 11.44
N GLY A 56 -6.99 -18.75 11.67
CA GLY A 56 -8.41 -18.69 12.02
C GLY A 56 -9.31 -19.07 10.83
N PRO A 57 -10.57 -19.48 11.10
CA PRO A 57 -11.52 -19.76 10.03
C PRO A 57 -11.87 -18.48 9.24
N PRO A 58 -12.11 -18.56 7.92
CA PRO A 58 -12.58 -17.41 7.13
C PRO A 58 -13.75 -16.69 7.79
N GLN A 59 -13.65 -15.36 7.92
CA GLN A 59 -14.71 -14.56 8.53
C GLN A 59 -15.13 -13.40 7.63
N VAL A 60 -16.44 -13.11 7.58
CA VAL A 60 -16.98 -11.99 6.80
C VAL A 60 -16.68 -10.69 7.52
N ILE A 61 -15.82 -9.86 6.92
CA ILE A 61 -15.41 -8.57 7.50
C ILE A 61 -16.21 -7.39 6.98
N TYR A 62 -16.83 -7.54 5.79
CA TYR A 62 -17.70 -6.53 5.20
C TYR A 62 -18.73 -7.18 4.30
N ARG A 63 -20.02 -6.98 4.57
CA ARG A 63 -21.11 -7.50 3.75
C ARG A 63 -21.68 -6.40 2.85
N ILE A 64 -21.65 -6.62 1.54
CA ILE A 64 -22.29 -5.74 0.56
C ILE A 64 -23.78 -6.06 0.52
N ASP A 65 -24.10 -7.33 0.29
CA ASP A 65 -25.48 -7.84 0.25
C ASP A 65 -25.54 -9.34 0.61
N LYS A 66 -26.61 -10.03 0.20
CA LYS A 66 -26.83 -11.46 0.49
C LYS A 66 -25.73 -12.35 -0.08
N ASP A 67 -25.27 -12.02 -1.29
CA ASP A 67 -24.40 -12.88 -2.08
C ASP A 67 -22.98 -12.34 -2.16
N ARG A 68 -22.81 -11.02 -2.05
CA ARG A 68 -21.52 -10.31 -2.18
C ARG A 68 -20.97 -9.84 -0.84
N TYR A 69 -19.72 -10.18 -0.55
CA TYR A 69 -19.06 -9.86 0.72
C TYR A 69 -17.54 -10.02 0.65
N PHE A 70 -16.85 -9.37 1.58
CA PHE A 70 -15.42 -9.55 1.81
C PHE A 70 -15.16 -10.42 3.02
N THR A 71 -14.14 -11.28 2.90
CA THR A 71 -13.65 -12.13 3.99
C THR A 71 -12.22 -11.77 4.36
N LEU A 72 -11.88 -12.01 5.63
CA LEU A 72 -10.51 -12.11 6.11
C LEU A 72 -10.14 -13.58 6.23
N GLU A 73 -9.04 -13.97 5.61
CA GLU A 73 -8.57 -15.35 5.51
C GLU A 73 -7.06 -15.39 5.71
N GLU A 74 -6.51 -16.59 5.95
CA GLU A 74 -5.09 -16.80 6.21
C GLU A 74 -4.54 -15.84 7.30
N TYR A 75 -5.34 -15.62 8.35
CA TYR A 75 -5.01 -14.69 9.44
C TYR A 75 -4.75 -15.43 10.75
N THR A 76 -3.82 -14.91 11.53
CA THR A 76 -3.61 -15.29 12.94
C THR A 76 -4.12 -14.23 13.91
N ARG A 77 -4.34 -13.01 13.42
CA ARG A 77 -4.96 -11.88 14.14
C ARG A 77 -5.74 -11.01 13.17
N CYS A 78 -6.72 -10.27 13.65
CA CYS A 78 -7.47 -9.32 12.83
C CYS A 78 -6.58 -8.32 12.09
N GLU A 79 -5.41 -7.98 12.63
CA GLU A 79 -4.46 -7.05 12.00
C GLU A 79 -3.57 -7.69 10.90
N ASN A 80 -3.71 -8.98 10.63
CA ASN A 80 -2.95 -9.70 9.61
C ASN A 80 -3.84 -10.61 8.76
N GLY A 81 -3.23 -11.30 7.80
CA GLY A 81 -3.94 -12.12 6.82
C GLY A 81 -4.26 -11.36 5.53
N LYS A 82 -5.15 -11.96 4.74
CA LYS A 82 -5.47 -11.55 3.37
C LYS A 82 -6.97 -11.31 3.23
N THR A 83 -7.32 -10.35 2.40
CA THR A 83 -8.73 -10.00 2.15
C THR A 83 -9.17 -10.58 0.81
N PHE A 84 -10.33 -11.21 0.80
CA PHE A 84 -10.94 -11.80 -0.38
C PHE A 84 -12.29 -11.18 -0.67
N TYR A 85 -12.59 -11.00 -1.96
CA TYR A 85 -13.93 -10.70 -2.44
C TYR A 85 -14.64 -12.00 -2.81
N ASN A 86 -15.92 -12.09 -2.43
CA ASN A 86 -16.75 -13.25 -2.68
C ASN A 86 -18.08 -12.83 -3.32
N ASN A 87 -18.53 -13.59 -4.31
CA ASN A 87 -19.91 -13.57 -4.80
C ASN A 87 -20.43 -15.00 -4.89
N LYS A 88 -21.32 -15.36 -3.96
CA LYS A 88 -21.91 -16.72 -3.88
C LYS A 88 -22.72 -17.09 -5.11
N ALA A 89 -23.52 -16.18 -5.65
CA ALA A 89 -24.39 -16.45 -6.79
C ALA A 89 -23.59 -16.73 -8.07
N LYS A 90 -22.36 -16.20 -8.18
CA LYS A 90 -21.47 -16.36 -9.33
C LYS A 90 -20.28 -17.29 -9.08
N GLY A 91 -20.18 -17.88 -7.89
CA GLY A 91 -19.03 -18.72 -7.50
C GLY A 91 -17.69 -17.99 -7.50
N ILE A 92 -17.68 -16.67 -7.28
CA ILE A 92 -16.46 -15.87 -7.28
C ILE A 92 -15.81 -15.91 -5.89
N HIS A 93 -14.51 -16.16 -5.86
CA HIS A 93 -13.65 -16.03 -4.70
C HIS A 93 -12.27 -15.55 -5.18
N THR A 94 -11.90 -14.30 -4.89
CA THR A 94 -10.65 -13.71 -5.37
C THR A 94 -9.96 -12.90 -4.28
N GLN A 95 -8.64 -13.06 -4.15
CA GLN A 95 -7.85 -12.24 -3.24
C GLN A 95 -7.83 -10.80 -3.76
N ILE A 96 -8.40 -9.85 -3.01
CA ILE A 96 -8.41 -8.44 -3.38
C ILE A 96 -7.25 -7.68 -2.74
N ALA A 97 -6.74 -8.16 -1.60
CA ALA A 97 -5.63 -7.51 -0.91
C ALA A 97 -4.73 -8.55 -0.21
N PRO A 98 -3.39 -8.46 -0.34
CA PRO A 98 -2.44 -9.26 0.43
C PRO A 98 -2.30 -8.81 1.89
N SER A 99 -3.28 -8.08 2.42
CA SER A 99 -3.29 -7.55 3.79
C SER A 99 -4.71 -7.60 4.36
N SER A 100 -4.81 -7.47 5.68
CA SER A 100 -6.10 -7.39 6.36
C SER A 100 -6.82 -6.09 6.05
N GLY A 101 -8.04 -6.21 5.53
CA GLY A 101 -8.94 -5.09 5.31
C GLY A 101 -9.40 -4.44 6.62
N TYR A 102 -9.34 -5.16 7.74
CA TYR A 102 -9.66 -4.62 9.06
C TYR A 102 -8.77 -3.45 9.46
N LEU A 103 -7.59 -3.29 8.84
CA LEU A 103 -6.68 -2.18 9.14
C LEU A 103 -7.25 -0.81 8.71
N PHE A 104 -8.15 -0.76 7.73
CA PHE A 104 -8.88 0.45 7.36
C PHE A 104 -9.95 0.77 8.41
N LYS A 105 -9.88 1.98 8.98
CA LYS A 105 -10.74 2.44 10.08
C LYS A 105 -11.79 3.48 9.66
N GLY A 106 -11.82 3.82 8.37
CA GLY A 106 -12.82 4.71 7.81
C GLY A 106 -14.16 4.02 7.56
N ARG A 107 -15.00 4.68 6.76
CA ARG A 107 -16.26 4.10 6.28
C ARG A 107 -16.12 3.67 4.82
N LEU A 108 -16.65 2.50 4.50
CA LEU A 108 -16.72 1.96 3.14
C LEU A 108 -18.19 1.88 2.74
N PHE A 109 -18.53 2.53 1.63
CA PHE A 109 -19.85 2.51 1.01
C PHE A 109 -19.74 1.79 -0.32
N TRP A 110 -20.26 0.57 -0.37
CA TRP A 110 -20.27 -0.21 -1.60
C TRP A 110 -21.59 -0.04 -2.34
N LEU A 111 -21.54 0.68 -3.46
CA LEU A 111 -22.70 1.02 -4.28
C LEU A 111 -22.64 0.34 -5.65
N SER A 112 -21.47 -0.17 -6.02
CA SER A 112 -21.24 -0.91 -7.25
C SER A 112 -22.07 -2.19 -7.32
N THR A 113 -22.67 -2.44 -8.48
CA THR A 113 -23.36 -3.67 -8.86
C THR A 113 -22.43 -4.67 -9.57
N ARG A 114 -21.21 -4.22 -9.88
CA ARG A 114 -20.20 -5.01 -10.60
C ARG A 114 -19.47 -6.00 -9.70
N ASP A 115 -18.93 -7.03 -10.36
CA ASP A 115 -18.05 -8.06 -9.77
C ASP A 115 -16.68 -8.11 -10.44
N ASP A 116 -16.57 -7.49 -11.62
CA ASP A 116 -15.37 -7.45 -12.43
C ASP A 116 -14.48 -6.24 -12.05
N TYR A 117 -15.09 -5.14 -11.61
CA TYR A 117 -14.41 -3.89 -11.28
C TYR A 117 -14.58 -3.63 -9.79
N LEU A 118 -13.49 -3.78 -9.05
CA LEU A 118 -13.49 -3.71 -7.59
C LEU A 118 -12.41 -2.73 -7.14
N ALA A 119 -12.73 -1.94 -6.12
CA ALA A 119 -11.79 -1.05 -5.44
C ALA A 119 -11.93 -1.24 -3.93
N PHE A 120 -10.83 -1.56 -3.25
CA PHE A 120 -10.86 -1.87 -1.82
C PHE A 120 -9.78 -1.08 -1.07
N PRO A 121 -10.13 -0.37 0.03
CA PRO A 121 -9.16 0.41 0.77
C PRO A 121 -8.20 -0.51 1.52
N MET A 122 -6.91 -0.29 1.32
CA MET A 122 -5.84 -0.96 2.02
C MET A 122 -5.05 0.03 2.87
N THR A 123 -4.59 -0.42 4.02
CA THR A 123 -3.63 0.31 4.83
C THR A 123 -2.47 -0.60 5.19
N ARG A 124 -1.29 -0.02 5.38
CA ARG A 124 -0.15 -0.79 5.88
C ARG A 124 -0.30 -0.98 7.38
N ASN A 125 -0.03 -2.19 7.87
CA ASN A 125 -0.08 -2.46 9.30
C ASN A 125 1.01 -1.66 10.03
N ASN A 126 0.62 -0.74 10.91
CA ASN A 126 1.52 0.08 11.73
C ASN A 126 2.57 -0.74 12.50
N ASN A 127 2.27 -1.98 12.88
CA ASN A 127 3.19 -2.83 13.65
C ASN A 127 4.25 -3.53 12.76
N LYS A 128 4.10 -3.49 11.44
CA LYS A 128 4.95 -4.21 10.48
C LYS A 128 5.46 -3.35 9.33
N ALA A 129 5.08 -2.08 9.28
CA ALA A 129 5.39 -1.22 8.16
C ALA A 129 6.80 -0.63 8.32
N ALA A 130 7.72 -1.01 7.43
CA ALA A 130 9.08 -0.47 7.38
C ALA A 130 9.15 1.06 7.21
N CYS A 131 8.04 1.68 6.78
CA CYS A 131 7.92 3.13 6.65
C CYS A 131 7.54 3.84 7.96
N MET A 132 7.19 3.11 9.02
CA MET A 132 6.93 3.70 10.35
C MET A 132 8.25 4.12 10.99
N GLY A 133 8.34 5.38 11.42
CA GLY A 133 9.58 5.98 11.92
C GLY A 133 10.54 6.46 10.82
N SER A 134 10.19 6.28 9.54
CA SER A 134 10.91 6.95 8.45
C SER A 134 10.52 8.42 8.37
N ASP A 135 11.40 9.30 7.90
CA ASP A 135 11.10 10.74 7.76
C ASP A 135 9.85 11.01 6.90
N LYS A 136 9.55 10.10 5.96
CA LYS A 136 8.42 10.24 5.03
C LYS A 136 7.15 9.53 5.49
N GLY A 137 7.20 8.52 6.35
CA GLY A 137 6.01 7.73 6.72
C GLY A 137 5.46 6.89 5.56
N CYS A 138 4.24 6.38 5.72
CA CYS A 138 3.57 5.49 4.78
C CYS A 138 2.45 6.21 3.99
N LEU A 139 2.30 5.86 2.71
CA LEU A 139 1.09 6.15 1.93
C LEU A 139 0.11 4.98 2.00
N ASN A 140 -1.17 5.31 2.14
CA ASN A 140 -2.26 4.34 2.03
C ASN A 140 -2.60 4.09 0.56
N ILE A 141 -3.17 2.92 0.30
CA ILE A 141 -3.37 2.38 -1.05
C ILE A 141 -4.81 1.91 -1.21
N VAL A 142 -5.36 2.03 -2.41
CA VAL A 142 -6.56 1.31 -2.82
C VAL A 142 -6.14 0.18 -3.75
N SER A 143 -6.52 -1.06 -3.42
CA SER A 143 -6.40 -2.18 -4.36
C SER A 143 -7.47 -2.06 -5.42
N VAL A 144 -7.11 -2.26 -6.68
CA VAL A 144 -8.03 -2.14 -7.80
C VAL A 144 -7.89 -3.31 -8.77
N THR A 145 -9.01 -3.79 -9.27
CA THR A 145 -9.08 -4.69 -10.43
C THR A 145 -10.13 -4.20 -11.40
N THR A 146 -9.89 -4.47 -12.68
CA THR A 146 -10.82 -4.20 -13.80
C THR A 146 -11.01 -5.45 -14.66
N ASP A 147 -10.70 -6.62 -14.12
CA ASP A 147 -10.73 -7.90 -14.80
C ASP A 147 -11.20 -9.05 -13.87
N GLY A 148 -11.95 -8.69 -12.84
CA GLY A 148 -12.62 -9.63 -11.93
C GLY A 148 -11.70 -10.44 -11.05
N GLY A 149 -10.56 -9.86 -10.65
CA GLY A 149 -9.63 -10.54 -9.75
C GLY A 149 -8.34 -11.01 -10.42
N LYS A 150 -8.27 -11.05 -11.76
CA LYS A 150 -7.14 -11.63 -12.48
C LYS A 150 -5.86 -10.81 -12.32
N THR A 151 -5.97 -9.49 -12.34
CA THR A 151 -4.86 -8.59 -12.05
C THR A 151 -5.22 -7.60 -10.96
N MET A 152 -4.38 -7.56 -9.92
CA MET A 152 -4.46 -6.57 -8.85
C MET A 152 -3.50 -5.42 -9.13
N ARG A 153 -4.04 -4.22 -9.05
CA ARG A 153 -3.34 -2.95 -9.22
C ARG A 153 -3.54 -2.12 -7.96
N SER A 154 -2.81 -1.02 -7.84
CA SER A 154 -2.80 -0.24 -6.62
C SER A 154 -2.63 1.22 -6.94
N VAL A 155 -3.43 2.07 -6.30
CA VAL A 155 -3.25 3.52 -6.34
C VAL A 155 -3.11 4.09 -4.94
N THR A 156 -2.33 5.14 -4.79
CA THR A 156 -2.15 5.79 -3.48
C THR A 156 -3.21 6.85 -3.24
N TYR A 157 -3.57 7.05 -1.97
CA TYR A 157 -4.44 8.15 -1.56
C TYR A 157 -3.95 8.79 -0.26
N GLY A 158 -4.43 10.02 -0.02
CA GLY A 158 -4.08 10.78 1.18
C GLY A 158 -2.66 11.29 1.16
N SER A 159 -2.06 11.38 2.35
CA SER A 159 -0.72 11.88 2.55
C SER A 159 0.10 10.88 3.36
N ASN A 160 1.39 10.95 3.17
CA ASN A 160 2.41 10.29 3.97
C ASN A 160 2.14 10.43 5.48
N THR A 161 2.15 9.32 6.22
CA THR A 161 1.80 9.31 7.64
C THR A 161 2.52 8.24 8.47
N GLN A 162 2.78 8.56 9.73
CA GLN A 162 3.25 7.63 10.76
C GLN A 162 2.11 6.85 11.44
N ASP A 163 0.86 7.08 11.07
CA ASP A 163 -0.29 6.32 11.57
C ASP A 163 -1.26 5.98 10.41
N PRO A 164 -0.85 5.10 9.47
CA PRO A 164 -1.64 4.78 8.30
C PRO A 164 -3.00 4.17 8.63
N ASN A 165 -3.12 3.48 9.77
CA ASN A 165 -4.41 2.93 10.22
C ASN A 165 -5.30 4.00 10.87
N GLY A 166 -4.81 4.71 11.88
CA GLY A 166 -5.61 5.67 12.64
C GLY A 166 -6.09 6.84 11.79
N ASN A 167 -5.26 7.33 10.87
CA ASN A 167 -5.64 8.43 9.99
C ASN A 167 -6.76 8.07 9.00
N THR A 168 -7.02 6.78 8.75
CA THR A 168 -8.16 6.40 7.90
C THR A 168 -9.52 6.59 8.55
N LYS A 169 -9.59 6.84 9.87
CA LYS A 169 -10.86 7.14 10.57
C LYS A 169 -11.60 8.34 9.98
N ASP A 170 -10.86 9.28 9.39
CA ASP A 170 -11.39 10.49 8.79
C ASP A 170 -11.75 10.32 7.31
N TYR A 171 -11.68 9.10 6.79
CA TYR A 171 -11.98 8.81 5.41
C TYR A 171 -13.30 8.08 5.24
N ASP A 172 -13.99 8.45 4.18
CA ASP A 172 -15.04 7.65 3.59
C ASP A 172 -14.63 7.27 2.16
N MET A 173 -14.79 6.00 1.82
CA MET A 173 -14.61 5.50 0.47
C MET A 173 -15.95 5.07 -0.11
N LEU A 174 -16.28 5.57 -1.31
CA LEU A 174 -17.48 5.17 -2.04
C LEU A 174 -17.05 4.43 -3.30
N VAL A 175 -17.58 3.22 -3.52
CA VAL A 175 -17.31 2.41 -4.72
C VAL A 175 -18.57 2.36 -5.57
N THR A 176 -18.45 2.75 -6.83
CA THR A 176 -19.53 2.84 -7.82
C THR A 176 -19.19 1.99 -9.05
N ASP A 177 -20.11 1.85 -10.01
CA ASP A 177 -19.85 1.09 -11.23
C ASP A 177 -18.80 1.74 -12.16
N GLU A 178 -18.63 3.06 -12.05
CA GLU A 178 -17.67 3.84 -12.84
C GLU A 178 -16.28 3.92 -12.21
N GLY A 179 -16.17 3.74 -10.90
CA GLY A 179 -14.95 4.08 -10.16
C GLY A 179 -15.20 4.23 -8.68
N PHE A 180 -14.35 4.99 -8.01
CA PHE A 180 -14.48 5.24 -6.57
C PHE A 180 -14.08 6.65 -6.17
N TYR A 181 -14.59 7.06 -5.02
CA TYR A 181 -14.29 8.33 -4.39
C TYR A 181 -13.58 8.08 -3.06
N MET A 182 -12.57 8.89 -2.77
CA MET A 182 -11.98 8.98 -1.45
C MET A 182 -12.26 10.36 -0.89
N ILE A 183 -13.02 10.42 0.19
CA ILE A 183 -13.39 11.66 0.87
C ILE A 183 -12.58 11.72 2.16
N LYS A 184 -11.78 12.78 2.33
CA LYS A 184 -11.06 13.06 3.56
C LYS A 184 -11.74 14.19 4.30
N PHE A 185 -12.23 13.94 5.50
CA PHE A 185 -12.80 14.97 6.37
C PHE A 185 -11.71 15.60 7.25
N TRP A 186 -11.85 16.89 7.56
CA TRP A 186 -10.94 17.56 8.49
C TRP A 186 -11.42 17.38 9.93
N TYR A 187 -10.49 17.12 10.85
CA TYR A 187 -10.76 17.01 12.29
C TYR A 187 -11.87 15.99 12.65
N GLY A 188 -12.06 14.95 11.83
CA GLY A 188 -13.10 13.94 12.02
C GLY A 188 -14.54 14.41 11.83
N HIS A 189 -14.76 15.68 11.47
CA HIS A 189 -16.10 16.25 11.34
C HIS A 189 -16.67 16.00 9.93
N ARG A 190 -17.74 15.19 9.84
CA ARG A 190 -18.33 14.78 8.57
C ARG A 190 -19.42 15.73 8.13
N SER A 191 -19.07 16.71 7.28
CA SER A 191 -20.03 17.59 6.61
C SER A 191 -19.68 17.80 5.15
N SER A 192 -20.67 18.22 4.34
CA SER A 192 -20.50 18.46 2.89
C SER A 192 -19.50 19.56 2.55
N THR A 193 -19.17 20.42 3.51
CA THR A 193 -18.25 21.54 3.35
C THR A 193 -16.91 21.34 4.05
N ASN A 194 -16.72 20.22 4.77
CA ASN A 194 -15.55 19.99 5.61
C ASN A 194 -14.70 18.81 5.14
N GLY A 195 -14.05 18.96 4.00
CA GLY A 195 -13.13 17.95 3.52
C GLY A 195 -12.70 18.16 2.08
N SER A 196 -12.03 17.14 1.54
CA SER A 196 -11.69 17.04 0.13
C SER A 196 -12.14 15.72 -0.45
N VAL A 197 -12.46 15.75 -1.74
CA VAL A 197 -12.95 14.58 -2.48
C VAL A 197 -12.07 14.36 -3.68
N ASN A 198 -11.58 13.14 -3.84
CA ASN A 198 -10.86 12.70 -5.02
C ASN A 198 -11.62 11.56 -5.69
N LYS A 199 -11.83 11.65 -7.00
CA LYS A 199 -12.43 10.59 -7.83
C LYS A 199 -11.33 9.85 -8.60
N TRP A 200 -11.43 8.54 -8.62
CA TRP A 200 -10.77 7.67 -9.60
C TRP A 200 -11.83 7.02 -10.46
N THR A 201 -11.57 6.95 -11.76
CA THR A 201 -12.45 6.27 -12.72
C THR A 201 -11.79 4.96 -13.09
N PHE A 202 -12.55 3.86 -13.08
CA PHE A 202 -12.05 2.59 -13.59
C PHE A 202 -11.70 2.72 -15.08
N ASN A 203 -10.51 2.26 -15.43
CA ASN A 203 -10.04 2.29 -16.80
C ASN A 203 -9.24 1.00 -17.05
N PRO A 204 -9.83 -0.02 -17.69
CA PRO A 204 -9.14 -1.28 -17.92
C PRO A 204 -7.76 -1.06 -18.53
N ALA A 205 -6.78 -1.84 -18.06
CA ALA A 205 -5.40 -1.67 -18.46
C ALA A 205 -5.22 -1.99 -19.96
N THR A 206 -5.11 -0.94 -20.78
CA THR A 206 -4.74 -1.00 -22.20
C THR A 206 -3.31 -0.49 -22.40
N LYS A 207 -2.80 -0.52 -23.65
CA LYS A 207 -1.50 0.08 -24.00
C LYS A 207 -1.44 1.59 -23.68
N ASP A 208 -2.60 2.26 -23.67
CA ASP A 208 -2.72 3.70 -23.45
C ASP A 208 -3.14 4.06 -22.00
N SER A 209 -3.27 3.05 -21.12
CA SER A 209 -3.55 3.30 -19.71
C SER A 209 -2.35 3.96 -19.03
N ASN A 210 -2.60 4.79 -18.00
CA ASN A 210 -1.53 5.44 -17.24
C ASN A 210 -0.56 4.37 -16.70
N PRO A 211 0.72 4.38 -17.10
CA PRO A 211 1.68 3.33 -16.72
C PRO A 211 1.88 3.21 -15.20
N ALA A 212 1.69 4.31 -14.46
CA ALA A 212 1.81 4.32 -13.01
C ALA A 212 0.61 3.66 -12.33
N TYR A 213 -0.59 3.79 -12.90
CA TYR A 213 -1.84 3.30 -12.31
C TYR A 213 -2.75 2.59 -13.34
N PRO A 214 -2.26 1.54 -14.00
CA PRO A 214 -3.06 0.76 -14.95
C PRO A 214 -4.27 0.18 -14.21
N GLY A 215 -5.46 0.24 -14.83
CA GLY A 215 -6.73 -0.15 -14.20
C GLY A 215 -7.58 1.03 -13.73
N VAL A 216 -7.02 2.23 -13.58
CA VAL A 216 -7.77 3.45 -13.23
C VAL A 216 -7.16 4.72 -13.83
N THR A 217 -7.93 5.80 -13.83
CA THR A 217 -7.45 7.17 -14.05
C THR A 217 -7.81 8.05 -12.85
N GLY A 218 -7.00 9.09 -12.61
CA GLY A 218 -7.14 9.99 -11.46
C GLY A 218 -5.92 9.97 -10.51
N PRO A 219 -6.01 10.59 -9.33
CA PRO A 219 -7.21 11.25 -8.79
C PRO A 219 -7.58 12.55 -9.53
N VAL A 220 -8.89 12.81 -9.64
CA VAL A 220 -9.44 14.10 -10.04
C VAL A 220 -10.19 14.70 -8.86
N TYR A 221 -9.80 15.90 -8.42
CA TYR A 221 -10.48 16.61 -7.34
C TYR A 221 -11.94 16.89 -7.71
N GLN A 222 -12.84 16.67 -6.75
CA GLN A 222 -14.26 16.99 -6.87
C GLN A 222 -14.60 18.11 -5.90
N LYS A 223 -15.29 19.15 -6.41
CA LYS A 223 -15.73 20.29 -5.60
C LYS A 223 -16.85 19.92 -4.63
N GLU A 224 -17.67 18.95 -5.01
CA GLU A 224 -18.86 18.53 -4.27
C GLU A 224 -18.76 17.05 -3.89
N LEU A 225 -19.48 16.68 -2.82
CA LEU A 225 -19.66 15.27 -2.49
C LEU A 225 -20.44 14.58 -3.61
N PRO A 226 -20.10 13.32 -3.93
CA PRO A 226 -20.87 12.55 -4.90
C PRO A 226 -22.33 12.41 -4.41
N MET A 227 -23.29 12.87 -5.21
CA MET A 227 -24.73 12.77 -4.95
C MET A 227 -25.22 11.33 -5.14
N VAL A 228 -24.75 10.41 -4.31
CA VAL A 228 -25.16 9.00 -4.36
C VAL A 228 -25.93 8.64 -3.10
N ASP A 229 -27.07 7.97 -3.29
CA ASP A 229 -27.89 7.47 -2.20
C ASP A 229 -27.17 6.35 -1.44
N ILE A 230 -26.50 6.72 -0.35
CA ILE A 230 -25.81 5.79 0.56
C ILE A 230 -26.75 5.13 1.58
N SER A 231 -28.04 5.49 1.61
CA SER A 231 -29.00 4.96 2.61
C SER A 231 -29.20 3.45 2.50
N LYS A 232 -28.93 2.88 1.33
CA LYS A 232 -29.06 1.44 1.05
C LYS A 232 -27.88 0.61 1.55
N VAL A 233 -26.77 1.25 1.94
CA VAL A 233 -25.58 0.55 2.44
C VAL A 233 -25.82 0.08 3.88
N LYS A 234 -25.89 -1.24 4.08
CA LYS A 234 -26.21 -1.84 5.39
C LYS A 234 -25.03 -1.85 6.35
N GLN A 235 -23.83 -2.12 5.83
CA GLN A 235 -22.61 -2.16 6.61
C GLN A 235 -21.65 -1.09 6.09
N ILE A 236 -21.27 -0.16 6.96
CA ILE A 236 -20.41 0.97 6.58
C ILE A 236 -18.98 0.85 7.12
N ASN A 237 -18.72 -0.04 8.08
CA ASN A 237 -17.39 -0.26 8.64
C ASN A 237 -16.93 -1.70 8.40
N ILE A 238 -15.63 -1.87 8.19
CA ILE A 238 -15.00 -3.19 8.18
C ILE A 238 -14.83 -3.64 9.63
N GLN A 239 -15.23 -4.87 9.91
CA GLN A 239 -15.21 -5.46 11.26
C GLN A 239 -14.41 -6.75 11.26
N CYS A 240 -13.97 -7.20 12.43
CA CYS A 240 -13.33 -8.49 12.61
C CYS A 240 -13.68 -9.05 13.99
N ASP A 241 -14.16 -10.29 14.04
CA ASP A 241 -14.45 -11.01 15.27
C ASP A 241 -13.17 -11.66 15.79
N ARG A 242 -12.64 -11.10 16.89
CA ARG A 242 -11.45 -11.60 17.56
C ARG A 242 -11.64 -12.95 18.24
N LYS A 243 -12.88 -13.39 18.47
CA LYS A 243 -13.15 -14.74 19.01
C LYS A 243 -12.81 -15.84 18.02
N LEU A 244 -12.70 -15.50 16.73
CA LEU A 244 -12.29 -16.39 15.65
C LEU A 244 -10.78 -16.33 15.41
N GLU A 245 -10.00 -15.60 16.21
CA GLU A 245 -8.55 -15.70 16.18
C GLU A 245 -8.11 -17.08 16.70
N PRO A 246 -7.14 -17.73 16.03
CA PRO A 246 -6.58 -19.00 16.49
C PRO A 246 -5.93 -18.80 17.88
N LYS A 247 -6.10 -19.81 18.74
CA LYS A 247 -5.57 -19.81 20.11
C LYS A 247 -4.10 -20.17 20.17
#